data_AF-A0A954D722-F1
#
_entry.id   AF-A0A954D722-F1
#
_cell.length_a   1.000
_cell.length_b   1.000
_cell.length_c   1.000
_cell.angle_alpha   90.00
_cell.angle_beta   90.00
_cell.angle_gamma   90.00
#
_symmetry.space_group_name_H-M   'P 1'
#
loop_
_entity.id
_entity.type
_entity.pdbx_description
1 polymer ?
#
loop_
_entity_poly.entity_id
_entity_poly.type
_entity_poly.pdbx_seq_one_letter_code
_entity_poly.pdbx_strand_id
1 'polypeptide(L)'
;MIPIFDGHNDVLLRLVEAADDDSRGFLSESDRGHLDLPRARRGGMVGGFFAVFVPGPEGAAPRCLTLEDGREIEMPAEIDRDWALPRAVRMASRLHRIVEASR
;
A
#
# COMPACT_ATOMS: atom_id res chain seq x y z
N MET A 1 -7.15 22.79 14.08
CA MET A 1 -6.86 21.38 13.74
C MET A 1 -5.35 21.20 13.82
N ILE A 2 -4.88 20.10 14.39
CA ILE A 2 -3.44 19.81 14.48
C ILE A 2 -2.99 19.19 13.15
N PRO A 3 -1.95 19.69 12.48
CA PRO A 3 -1.40 19.07 11.28
C PRO A 3 -0.84 17.68 11.59
N ILE A 4 -1.23 16.67 10.82
CA ILE A 4 -0.78 15.29 10.98
C ILE A 4 0.14 14.91 9.83
N PHE A 5 1.35 14.45 10.17
CA PHE A 5 2.20 13.73 9.24
C PHE A 5 2.09 12.24 9.54
N ASP A 6 1.53 11.47 8.62
CA ASP A 6 1.25 10.06 8.79
C ASP A 6 2.50 9.18 8.58
N GLY A 7 2.76 8.28 9.52
CA GLY A 7 3.97 7.44 9.51
C GLY A 7 3.92 6.29 8.50
N HIS A 8 2.73 5.84 8.12
CA HIS A 8 2.52 4.69 7.22
C HIS A 8 1.07 4.61 6.77
N ASN A 9 0.83 4.47 5.47
CA ASN A 9 -0.45 4.02 4.92
C ASN A 9 -0.28 3.14 3.68
N ASP A 10 -1.30 2.33 3.42
CA ASP A 10 -1.35 1.35 2.33
C ASP A 10 -2.27 1.79 1.18
N VAL A 11 -2.41 3.09 0.94
CA VAL A 11 -3.26 3.61 -0.16
C VAL A 11 -2.84 3.01 -1.52
N LEU A 12 -1.53 2.85 -1.74
CA LEU A 12 -1.01 2.32 -3.00
C LEU A 12 -1.41 0.85 -3.23
N LEU A 13 -1.55 0.06 -2.15
CA LEU A 13 -2.05 -1.31 -2.24
C LEU A 13 -3.45 -1.34 -2.85
N ARG A 14 -4.38 -0.58 -2.27
CA ARG A 14 -5.75 -0.46 -2.77
C ARG A 14 -5.79 -0.04 -4.24
N LEU A 15 -5.06 1.00 -4.60
CA LEU A 15 -5.09 1.58 -5.96
C LEU A 15 -4.50 0.63 -7.02
N VAL A 16 -3.57 -0.24 -6.62
CA VAL A 16 -2.95 -1.19 -7.54
C VAL A 16 -3.74 -2.49 -7.64
N GLU A 17 -4.29 -3.01 -6.54
CA GLU A 17 -5.05 -4.27 -6.52
C GLU A 17 -6.46 -4.14 -7.05
N ALA A 18 -7.14 -3.00 -6.82
CA ALA A 18 -8.52 -2.82 -7.25
C ALA A 18 -8.69 -2.74 -8.78
N ALA A 19 -7.60 -2.85 -9.56
CA ALA A 19 -7.56 -2.54 -10.99
C ALA A 19 -8.22 -1.19 -11.32
N ASP A 20 -8.21 -0.28 -10.33
CA ASP A 20 -8.81 1.05 -10.41
C ASP A 20 -7.85 1.90 -11.24
N ASP A 21 -7.98 1.79 -12.57
CA ASP A 21 -7.04 2.39 -13.51
C ASP A 21 -7.23 3.92 -13.62
N ASP A 22 -8.25 4.47 -12.97
CA ASP A 22 -8.41 5.92 -12.89
C ASP A 22 -7.30 6.52 -12.00
N SER A 23 -6.40 7.27 -12.62
CA SER A 23 -5.40 8.13 -11.97
C SER A 23 -6.01 9.07 -10.91
N ARG A 24 -7.32 9.28 -10.90
CA ARG A 24 -8.05 10.08 -9.91
C ARG A 24 -8.48 9.30 -8.66
N GLY A 25 -8.19 8.01 -8.56
CA GLY A 25 -8.65 7.16 -7.43
C GLY A 25 -8.20 7.62 -6.04
N PHE A 26 -7.13 8.42 -5.93
CA PHE A 26 -6.76 9.12 -4.69
C PHE A 26 -7.23 10.58 -4.65
N LEU A 27 -7.39 11.22 -5.80
CA LEU A 27 -7.68 12.66 -5.90
C LEU A 27 -9.15 12.98 -5.68
N SER A 28 -10.02 12.01 -5.95
CA SER A 28 -11.46 12.06 -5.71
C SER A 28 -11.83 11.34 -4.42
N GLU A 29 -12.93 11.77 -3.79
CA GLU A 29 -13.47 11.10 -2.62
C GLU A 29 -14.04 9.73 -3.02
N SER A 30 -13.70 8.69 -2.28
CA SER A 30 -14.16 7.32 -2.49
C SER A 30 -14.95 6.82 -1.28
N ASP A 31 -15.97 6.00 -1.55
CA ASP A 31 -16.69 5.22 -0.54
C ASP A 31 -15.89 4.00 -0.06
N ARG A 32 -14.70 3.74 -0.62
CA ARG A 32 -13.81 2.64 -0.27
C ARG A 32 -12.53 3.12 0.39
N GLY A 33 -11.96 2.24 1.23
CA GLY A 33 -10.69 2.47 1.93
C GLY A 33 -10.77 3.59 2.98
N HIS A 34 -9.63 3.89 3.59
CA HIS A 34 -9.55 4.86 4.70
C HIS A 34 -9.08 6.25 4.28
N LEU A 35 -8.40 6.36 3.14
CA LEU A 35 -7.67 7.57 2.77
C LEU A 35 -7.81 7.88 1.27
N ASP A 36 -8.24 9.12 1.02
CA ASP A 36 -8.20 9.83 -0.26
C ASP A 36 -7.91 11.32 0.04
N LEU A 37 -7.62 12.11 -0.99
CA LEU A 37 -7.19 13.50 -0.84
C LEU A 37 -8.27 14.38 -0.17
N PRO A 38 -9.58 14.30 -0.51
CA PRO A 38 -10.60 15.06 0.21
C PRO A 38 -10.68 14.71 1.70
N ARG A 39 -10.64 13.43 2.07
CA ARG A 39 -10.63 13.01 3.48
C ARG A 39 -9.34 13.39 4.20
N ALA A 40 -8.19 13.26 3.56
CA ALA A 40 -6.90 13.68 4.10
C ALA A 40 -6.90 15.16 4.48
N ARG A 41 -7.41 16.02 3.59
CA ARG A 41 -7.56 17.46 3.83
C ARG A 41 -8.53 17.76 4.97
N ARG A 42 -9.70 17.09 5.01
CA ARG A 42 -10.66 17.25 6.11
C ARG A 42 -10.11 16.78 7.46
N GLY A 43 -9.26 15.75 7.45
CA GLY A 43 -8.62 15.20 8.65
C GLY A 43 -7.36 15.95 9.11
N GLY A 44 -6.88 16.94 8.34
CA GLY A 44 -5.67 17.70 8.68
C GLY A 44 -4.37 16.96 8.38
N MET A 45 -4.39 15.93 7.55
CA MET A 45 -3.20 15.23 7.09
C MET A 45 -2.45 16.12 6.09
N VAL A 46 -1.20 16.48 6.42
CA VAL A 46 -0.34 17.35 5.60
C VAL A 46 0.70 16.57 4.79
N GLY A 47 0.85 15.29 5.07
CA GLY A 47 1.77 14.39 4.36
C GLY A 47 1.85 13.04 5.05
N GLY A 48 2.58 12.11 4.46
CA GLY A 48 2.88 10.83 5.08
C GLY A 48 3.70 9.91 4.19
N PHE A 49 4.09 8.77 4.75
CA PHE A 49 4.77 7.71 4.00
C PHE A 49 3.74 6.77 3.35
N PHE A 50 3.83 6.64 2.03
CA PHE A 50 2.99 5.74 1.24
C PHE A 50 3.75 4.44 0.99
N ALA A 51 3.29 3.35 1.60
CA ALA A 51 4.01 2.09 1.58
C ALA A 51 3.98 1.42 0.20
N VAL A 52 5.14 0.85 -0.17
CA VAL A 52 5.25 -0.10 -1.27
C VAL A 52 5.24 -1.50 -0.66
N PHE A 53 4.06 -2.09 -0.59
CA PHE A 53 3.85 -3.43 -0.03
C PHE A 53 3.52 -4.42 -1.14
N VAL A 54 4.36 -5.46 -1.30
CA VAL A 54 4.11 -6.50 -2.29
C VAL A 54 3.36 -7.67 -1.63
N PRO A 55 2.10 -7.94 -2.00
CA PRO A 55 1.40 -9.11 -1.51
C PRO A 55 2.03 -10.39 -2.09
N GLY A 56 2.03 -11.44 -1.26
CA GLY A 56 2.41 -12.78 -1.69
C GLY A 56 1.47 -13.32 -2.77
N PRO A 57 1.91 -14.28 -3.58
CA PRO A 57 1.02 -15.00 -4.48
C PRO A 57 -0.08 -15.71 -3.68
N GLU A 58 -1.31 -15.67 -4.19
CA GLU A 58 -2.41 -16.43 -3.61
C GLU A 58 -2.10 -17.93 -3.60
N GLY A 59 -2.41 -18.61 -2.51
CA GLY A 59 -2.20 -20.05 -2.36
C GLY A 59 -0.74 -20.48 -2.21
N ALA A 60 0.20 -19.55 -2.04
CA ALA A 60 1.59 -19.90 -1.76
C ALA A 60 1.70 -20.61 -0.41
N ALA A 61 2.43 -21.73 -0.39
CA ALA A 61 2.57 -22.55 0.81
C ALA A 61 3.28 -21.75 1.93
N PRO A 62 2.67 -21.62 3.11
CA PRO A 62 3.27 -20.90 4.22
C PRO A 62 4.54 -21.61 4.70
N ARG A 63 5.44 -20.86 5.30
CA ARG A 63 6.66 -21.38 5.92
C ARG A 63 6.53 -21.34 7.44
N CYS A 64 7.05 -22.35 8.12
CA CYS A 64 7.09 -22.36 9.58
C CYS A 64 8.42 -21.78 10.07
N LEU A 65 8.37 -20.89 11.06
CA LEU A 65 9.54 -20.35 11.72
C LEU A 65 9.50 -20.73 13.20
N THR A 66 10.52 -21.44 13.66
CA THR A 66 10.68 -21.82 15.07
C THR A 66 11.42 -20.70 15.80
N LEU A 67 10.78 -20.13 16.83
CA LEU A 67 11.38 -19.13 17.70
C LEU A 67 12.36 -19.78 18.70
N GLU A 68 13.21 -18.95 19.32
CA GLU A 68 14.18 -19.40 20.33
C GLU A 68 13.55 -20.11 21.53
N ASP A 69 12.29 -19.80 21.85
CA ASP A 69 11.52 -20.45 22.93
C ASP A 69 10.72 -21.69 22.47
N GLY A 70 10.96 -22.17 21.25
CA GLY A 70 10.37 -23.38 20.70
C GLY A 70 8.96 -23.21 20.13
N ARG A 71 8.38 -22.00 20.16
CA ARG A 71 7.10 -21.73 19.49
C ARG A 71 7.27 -21.73 17.97
N GLU A 72 6.28 -22.28 17.29
CA GLU A 72 6.19 -22.27 15.83
C GLU A 72 5.25 -21.16 15.37
N ILE A 73 5.71 -20.34 14.41
CA ILE A 73 4.92 -19.29 13.77
C ILE A 73 4.80 -19.61 12.29
N GLU A 74 3.56 -19.71 11.84
CA GLU A 74 3.24 -19.76 10.42
C GLU A 74 3.45 -18.39 9.79
N MET A 75 4.31 -18.33 8.79
CA MET A 75 4.67 -17.13 8.05
C MET A 75 4.24 -17.28 6.60
N PRO A 76 3.90 -16.18 5.91
CA PRO A 76 3.71 -16.21 4.47
C PRO A 76 4.91 -16.81 3.74
N ALA A 77 4.65 -17.38 2.57
CA ALA A 77 5.71 -17.84 1.67
C ALA A 77 6.69 -16.70 1.38
N GLU A 78 7.96 -17.06 1.22
CA GLU A 78 8.94 -16.12 0.68
C GLU A 78 8.58 -15.78 -0.77
N ILE A 79 8.65 -14.51 -1.12
CA ILE A 79 8.45 -14.06 -2.50
C ILE A 79 9.79 -13.86 -3.18
N ASP A 80 9.90 -14.35 -4.41
CA ASP A 80 11.09 -14.15 -5.21
C ASP A 80 11.16 -12.71 -5.78
N ARG A 81 12.36 -12.33 -6.24
CA ARG A 81 12.61 -11.01 -6.79
C ARG A 81 11.83 -10.74 -8.08
N ASP A 82 11.59 -11.73 -8.91
CA ASP A 82 10.89 -11.60 -10.18
C ASP A 82 9.38 -11.40 -9.96
N TRP A 83 8.83 -11.93 -8.86
CA TRP A 83 7.50 -11.59 -8.37
C TRP A 83 7.45 -10.17 -7.79
N ALA A 84 8.44 -9.83 -6.95
CA ALA A 84 8.39 -8.63 -6.12
C ALA A 84 8.69 -7.34 -6.88
N LEU A 85 9.76 -7.32 -7.66
CA LEU A 85 10.24 -6.11 -8.33
C LEU A 85 9.19 -5.44 -9.24
N PRO A 86 8.51 -6.13 -10.17
CA PRO A 86 7.54 -5.47 -11.05
C PRO A 86 6.33 -4.90 -10.28
N ARG A 87 5.94 -5.52 -9.16
CA ARG A 87 4.85 -5.04 -8.29
C ARG A 87 5.27 -3.80 -7.50
N ALA A 88 6.47 -3.82 -6.94
CA ALA A 88 7.04 -2.68 -6.23
C ALA A 88 7.17 -1.45 -7.16
N VAL A 89 7.71 -1.66 -8.38
CA VAL A 89 7.82 -0.60 -9.39
C VAL A 89 6.44 -0.07 -9.81
N ARG A 90 5.43 -0.95 -9.94
CA ARG A 90 4.06 -0.53 -10.26
C ARG A 90 3.49 0.41 -9.18
N MET A 91 3.70 0.10 -7.90
CA MET A 91 3.24 0.95 -6.79
C MET A 91 3.97 2.30 -6.78
N ALA A 92 5.29 2.31 -6.92
CA ALA A 92 6.07 3.54 -7.01
C ALA A 92 5.62 4.40 -8.20
N SER A 93 5.41 3.78 -9.38
CA SER A 93 4.89 4.46 -10.57
C SER A 93 3.49 5.04 -10.33
N ARG A 94 2.61 4.33 -9.62
CA ARG A 94 1.27 4.84 -9.28
C ARG A 94 1.36 6.10 -8.41
N LEU A 95 2.28 6.15 -7.43
CA LEU A 95 2.50 7.35 -6.63
C LEU A 95 2.94 8.55 -7.50
N HIS A 96 3.89 8.35 -8.41
CA HIS A 96 4.32 9.42 -9.33
C HIS A 96 3.16 9.93 -10.21
N ARG A 97 2.32 9.04 -10.74
CA ARG A 97 1.15 9.44 -11.55
C ARG A 97 0.13 10.24 -10.75
N ILE A 98 -0.09 9.91 -9.47
CA ILE A 98 -0.95 10.71 -8.58
C ILE A 98 -0.40 12.13 -8.46
N VAL A 99 0.92 12.28 -8.26
CA VAL A 99 1.58 13.59 -8.17
C VAL A 99 1.45 14.37 -9.48
N GLU A 100 1.66 13.73 -10.63
CA GLU A 100 1.49 14.35 -11.94
C GLU A 100 0.06 14.83 -12.17
N ALA A 101 -0.94 14.02 -11.82
CA ALA A 101 -2.36 14.35 -11.94
C ALA A 101 -2.86 15.35 -10.88
N SER A 102 -2.04 15.68 -9.87
CA SER A 102 -2.37 16.67 -8.85
C SER A 102 -2.03 18.11 -9.26
N ARG A 103 -1.42 18.30 -10.44
CA ARG A 103 -1.08 19.60 -11.02
C ARG A 103 -2.26 20.18 -11.78
#